data_AF-X5Q7B5-F1
#
_entry.id   AF-X5Q7B5-F1
#
_cell.length_a   1.000
_cell.length_b   1.000
_cell.length_c   1.000
_cell.angle_alpha   90.00
_cell.angle_beta   90.00
_cell.angle_gamma   90.00
#
_symmetry.space_group_name_H-M   'P 1'
#
loop_
_entity.id
_entity.type
_entity.pdbx_description
1 polymer ?
#
loop_
_entity_poly.entity_id
_entity_poly.type
_entity_poly.pdbx_seq_one_letter_code
_entity_poly.pdbx_strand_id
1 'polypeptide(L)'
;MRGMHMLGLLADRDWLSFACDIAQAATGIVAVVAGFRFLQDRRSRRTVIQRYLVGERNDAEKPGGNGSGARSIIHLMGRCSMTEAQVLEAAFENSNIKTWVATDPDTGLADTLLFRIDDKAWPKLKNSN
;
A
#
# COMPACT_ATOMS: atom_id res chain seq x y z
N MET A 1 61.17 21.06 20.89
CA MET A 1 60.65 19.93 20.09
C MET A 1 59.14 19.87 20.25
N ARG A 2 58.38 20.51 19.36
CA ARG A 2 56.92 20.73 19.48
C ARG A 2 56.20 20.51 18.14
N GLY A 3 56.74 19.60 17.32
CA GLY A 3 56.32 19.39 15.93
C GLY A 3 55.63 18.04 15.63
N MET A 4 55.66 17.07 16.56
CA MET A 4 55.13 15.71 16.28
C MET A 4 53.67 15.48 16.69
N HIS A 5 53.01 16.42 17.37
CA HIS A 5 51.58 16.29 17.73
C HIS A 5 50.61 16.83 16.66
N MET A 6 51.07 17.59 15.66
CA MET A 6 50.20 18.10 14.59
C MET A 6 49.90 17.05 13.49
N LEU A 7 50.82 16.11 13.24
CA LEU A 7 50.68 15.12 12.17
C LEU A 7 49.66 14.02 12.48
N GLY A 8 49.55 13.59 13.75
CA GLY A 8 48.52 12.62 14.16
C GLY A 8 47.10 13.19 14.07
N LEU A 9 46.94 14.49 14.33
CA LEU A 9 45.64 15.19 14.32
C LEU A 9 45.10 15.43 12.89
N LEU A 10 45.98 15.51 11.89
CA LEU A 10 45.60 15.61 10.48
C LEU A 10 45.15 14.25 9.94
N ALA A 11 45.89 13.18 10.25
CA ALA A 11 45.52 11.82 9.87
C ALA A 11 44.19 11.36 10.51
N ASP A 12 43.93 11.73 11.77
CA ASP A 12 42.65 11.47 12.44
C ASP A 12 41.49 12.25 11.81
N ARG A 13 41.71 13.51 11.39
CA ARG A 13 40.69 14.32 10.72
C ARG A 13 40.30 13.76 9.36
N ASP A 14 41.28 13.30 8.56
CA ASP A 14 41.04 12.75 7.23
C ASP A 14 40.26 11.42 7.29
N TRP A 15 40.58 10.57 8.29
CA TRP A 15 39.86 9.32 8.52
C TRP A 15 38.42 9.55 8.98
N LEU A 16 38.18 10.50 9.90
CA LEU A 16 36.82 10.85 10.34
C LEU A 16 35.99 11.44 9.20
N SER A 17 36.56 12.30 8.37
CA SER A 17 35.89 12.85 7.19
C SER A 17 35.52 11.76 6.19
N PHE A 18 36.44 10.82 5.91
CA PHE A 18 36.17 9.67 5.06
C PHE A 18 35.07 8.75 5.62
N ALA A 19 35.09 8.48 6.93
CA ALA A 19 34.06 7.70 7.60
C ALA A 19 32.69 8.39 7.56
N CYS A 20 32.65 9.72 7.73
CA CYS A 20 31.43 10.51 7.60
C CYS A 20 30.87 10.49 6.18
N ASP A 21 31.71 10.63 5.15
CA ASP A 21 31.28 10.58 3.75
C ASP A 21 30.70 9.21 3.38
N ILE A 22 31.31 8.13 3.85
CA ILE A 22 30.78 6.77 3.69
C ILE A 22 29.45 6.60 4.45
N ALA A 23 29.37 7.07 5.69
CA ALA A 23 28.15 6.97 6.50
C ALA A 23 26.99 7.77 5.86
N GLN A 24 27.27 8.93 5.29
CA GLN A 24 26.29 9.74 4.57
C GLN A 24 25.85 9.07 3.27
N ALA A 25 26.78 8.52 2.49
CA ALA A 25 26.45 7.74 1.29
C ALA A 25 25.60 6.51 1.63
N ALA A 26 25.97 5.78 2.69
CA ALA A 26 25.21 4.63 3.17
C ALA A 26 23.79 5.02 3.63
N THR A 27 23.66 6.12 4.38
CA THR A 27 22.35 6.64 4.81
C THR A 27 21.49 7.03 3.61
N GLY A 28 22.08 7.69 2.61
CA GLY A 28 21.39 8.05 1.37
C GLY A 28 20.87 6.82 0.63
N ILE A 29 21.68 5.76 0.51
CA ILE A 29 21.27 4.50 -0.12
C ILE A 29 20.13 3.84 0.65
N VAL A 30 20.24 3.75 1.98
CA VAL A 30 19.18 3.17 2.84
C VAL A 30 17.88 3.95 2.69
N ALA A 31 17.94 5.29 2.67
CA ALA A 31 16.77 6.13 2.47
C ALA A 31 16.11 5.91 1.10
N VAL A 32 16.91 5.83 0.02
CA VAL A 32 16.40 5.55 -1.33
C VAL A 32 15.74 4.17 -1.41
N VAL A 33 16.39 3.13 -0.86
CA VAL A 33 15.86 1.76 -0.86
C VAL A 33 14.58 1.68 -0.04
N ALA A 34 14.56 2.27 1.16
CA ALA A 34 13.38 2.31 2.01
C ALA A 34 12.22 3.05 1.32
N GLY A 35 12.48 4.21 0.70
CA GLY A 35 11.50 4.96 -0.06
C GLY A 35 10.94 4.17 -1.25
N PHE A 36 11.81 3.49 -2.00
CA PHE A 36 11.40 2.66 -3.12
C PHE A 36 10.52 1.49 -2.68
N ARG A 37 10.92 0.77 -1.62
CA ARG A 37 10.13 -0.33 -1.04
C ARG A 37 8.75 0.16 -0.58
N PHE A 38 8.69 1.31 0.07
CA PHE A 38 7.44 1.89 0.54
C PHE A 38 6.47 2.19 -0.63
N LEU A 39 6.98 2.75 -1.73
CA LEU A 39 6.19 3.01 -2.93
C LEU A 39 5.71 1.72 -3.59
N GLN A 40 6.57 0.70 -3.64
CA GLN A 40 6.22 -0.59 -4.21
C GLN A 40 5.13 -1.29 -3.39
N ASP A 41 5.22 -1.27 -2.06
CA ASP A 41 4.20 -1.82 -1.17
C ASP A 41 2.85 -1.10 -1.33
N ARG A 42 2.85 0.23 -1.47
CA ARG A 42 1.61 0.98 -1.74
C ARG A 42 0.96 0.55 -3.06
N ARG A 43 1.75 0.40 -4.14
CA ARG A 43 1.24 -0.07 -5.45
C ARG A 43 0.78 -1.52 -5.42
N SER A 44 1.49 -2.39 -4.71
CA SER A 44 1.13 -3.80 -4.53
C SER A 44 -0.23 -3.92 -3.84
N ARG A 45 -0.43 -3.18 -2.75
CA ARG A 45 -1.70 -3.19 -1.99
C ARG A 45 -2.91 -2.81 -2.85
N ARG A 46 -2.80 -1.77 -3.67
CA ARG A 46 -3.87 -1.39 -4.62
C ARG A 46 -4.21 -2.51 -5.59
N THR A 47 -3.19 -3.19 -6.11
CA THR A 47 -3.36 -4.31 -7.05
C THR A 47 -4.02 -5.51 -6.38
N VAL A 48 -3.64 -5.82 -5.14
CA VAL A 48 -4.19 -6.97 -4.39
C VAL A 48 -5.69 -6.80 -4.14
N ILE A 49 -6.13 -5.65 -3.62
CA ILE A 49 -7.56 -5.41 -3.39
C ILE A 49 -8.35 -5.44 -4.69
N GLN A 50 -7.83 -4.79 -5.74
CA GLN A 50 -8.50 -4.78 -7.05
C GLN A 50 -8.64 -6.20 -7.62
N ARG A 51 -7.56 -6.99 -7.63
CA ARG A 51 -7.60 -8.37 -8.10
C ARG A 51 -8.58 -9.22 -7.30
N TYR A 52 -8.60 -9.04 -5.98
CA TYR A 52 -9.52 -9.74 -5.11
C TYR A 52 -10.98 -9.39 -5.44
N LEU A 53 -11.32 -8.10 -5.53
CA LEU A 53 -12.67 -7.65 -5.86
C LEU A 53 -13.11 -8.02 -7.29
N VAL A 54 -12.17 -8.09 -8.24
CA VAL A 54 -12.42 -8.62 -9.59
C VAL A 54 -12.79 -10.11 -9.52
N GLY A 55 -12.08 -10.89 -8.71
CA GLY A 55 -12.41 -12.30 -8.46
C GLY A 55 -13.79 -12.47 -7.86
N GLU A 56 -14.10 -11.74 -6.79
CA GLU A 56 -15.41 -11.79 -6.12
C GLU A 56 -16.55 -11.36 -7.05
N ARG A 57 -16.32 -10.37 -7.93
CA ARG A 57 -17.31 -9.98 -8.93
C ARG A 57 -17.47 -11.01 -10.04
N ASN A 58 -16.40 -11.65 -10.49
CA ASN A 58 -16.48 -12.78 -11.43
C ASN A 58 -17.28 -13.95 -10.84
N ASP A 59 -17.06 -14.26 -9.56
CA ASP A 59 -17.79 -15.33 -8.87
C ASP A 59 -19.27 -14.99 -8.67
N ALA A 60 -19.59 -13.71 -8.44
CA ALA A 60 -20.96 -13.23 -8.37
C ALA A 60 -21.73 -13.34 -9.70
N GLU A 61 -21.05 -13.26 -10.86
CA GLU A 61 -21.68 -13.44 -12.17
C GLU A 61 -21.95 -14.91 -12.53
N LYS A 62 -21.39 -15.87 -11.77
CA LYS A 62 -21.59 -17.31 -12.03
C LYS A 62 -23.01 -17.76 -11.63
N PRO A 63 -23.58 -18.76 -12.32
CA PRO A 63 -24.85 -19.37 -11.89
C PRO A 63 -24.71 -19.93 -10.47
N GLY A 64 -25.55 -19.44 -9.54
CA GLY A 64 -25.45 -19.79 -8.12
C GLY A 64 -24.44 -18.97 -7.31
N GLY A 65 -23.88 -17.90 -7.88
CA GLY A 65 -22.99 -16.97 -7.19
C GLY A 65 -23.70 -16.19 -6.07
N ASN A 66 -22.98 -15.97 -4.97
CA ASN A 66 -23.52 -15.27 -3.80
C ASN A 66 -23.36 -13.75 -3.93
N GLY A 67 -24.43 -13.08 -4.35
CA GLY A 67 -24.67 -11.65 -4.13
C GLY A 67 -24.04 -10.70 -5.15
N SER A 68 -23.86 -9.44 -4.77
CA SER A 68 -23.51 -8.33 -5.67
C SER A 68 -22.01 -8.18 -5.99
N GLY A 69 -21.16 -9.09 -5.48
CA GLY A 69 -19.69 -8.96 -5.52
C GLY A 69 -19.12 -7.88 -4.60
N ALA A 70 -19.96 -7.29 -3.72
CA ALA A 70 -19.52 -6.30 -2.74
C ALA A 70 -18.97 -6.97 -1.46
N ARG A 71 -17.93 -6.40 -0.86
CA ARG A 71 -17.32 -6.88 0.38
C ARG A 71 -17.13 -5.75 1.37
N SER A 72 -17.28 -6.07 2.65
CA SER A 72 -17.06 -5.12 3.75
C SER A 72 -15.58 -4.86 3.99
N ILE A 73 -15.27 -3.78 4.70
CA ILE A 73 -13.91 -3.45 5.09
C ILE A 73 -13.23 -4.57 5.89
N ILE A 74 -13.95 -5.15 6.85
CA ILE A 74 -13.45 -6.23 7.71
C ILE A 74 -13.10 -7.47 6.88
N HIS A 75 -13.94 -7.79 5.89
CA HIS A 75 -13.70 -8.91 4.98
C HIS A 75 -12.42 -8.69 4.15
N LEU A 76 -12.23 -7.47 3.63
CA LEU A 76 -11.02 -7.12 2.88
C LEU A 76 -9.77 -7.15 3.76
N MET A 77 -9.84 -6.67 5.00
CA MET A 77 -8.72 -6.75 5.94
C MET A 77 -8.28 -8.19 6.16
N GLY A 78 -9.22 -9.09 6.46
CA GLY A 78 -8.94 -10.51 6.68
C GLY A 78 -8.41 -11.21 5.44
N ARG A 79 -8.97 -10.92 4.26
CA ARG A 79 -8.60 -11.65 3.04
C ARG A 79 -7.36 -11.10 2.34
N CYS A 80 -7.15 -9.79 2.43
CA CYS A 80 -6.00 -9.12 1.82
C CYS A 80 -4.82 -8.98 2.80
N SER A 81 -4.98 -9.39 4.07
CA SER A 81 -3.98 -9.22 5.13
C SER A 81 -3.52 -7.76 5.26
N MET A 82 -4.49 -6.84 5.27
CA MET A 82 -4.27 -5.40 5.34
C MET A 82 -4.94 -4.81 6.57
N THR A 83 -4.36 -3.73 7.09
CA THR A 83 -5.01 -2.90 8.10
C THR A 83 -6.16 -2.11 7.50
N GLU A 84 -7.10 -1.64 8.34
CA GLU A 84 -8.23 -0.82 7.91
C GLU A 84 -7.78 0.41 7.09
N ALA A 85 -6.78 1.14 7.60
CA ALA A 85 -6.24 2.32 6.93
C ALA A 85 -5.66 1.99 5.55
N GLN A 86 -4.96 0.86 5.42
CA GLN A 86 -4.41 0.42 4.13
C GLN A 86 -5.51 0.02 3.15
N VAL A 87 -6.59 -0.61 3.62
CA VAL A 87 -7.74 -0.94 2.77
C VAL A 87 -8.42 0.33 2.28
N LEU A 88 -8.68 1.29 3.17
CA LEU A 88 -9.29 2.57 2.82
C LEU A 88 -8.42 3.36 1.85
N GLU A 89 -7.13 3.50 2.15
CA GLU A 89 -6.19 4.20 1.27
C GLU A 89 -6.13 3.54 -0.11
N ALA A 90 -5.96 2.23 -0.18
CA ALA A 90 -5.86 1.53 -1.44
C ALA A 90 -7.18 1.50 -2.24
N ALA A 91 -8.33 1.47 -1.57
CA ALA A 91 -9.64 1.49 -2.21
C ALA A 91 -10.01 2.89 -2.71
N PHE A 92 -9.84 3.93 -1.89
CA PHE A 92 -10.17 5.30 -2.28
C PHE A 92 -9.24 5.88 -3.34
N GLU A 93 -7.97 5.47 -3.35
CA GLU A 93 -7.04 5.88 -4.40
C GLU A 93 -7.28 5.16 -5.74
N ASN A 94 -8.08 4.10 -5.76
CA ASN A 94 -8.35 3.32 -6.96
C ASN A 94 -9.70 3.69 -7.56
N SER A 95 -9.67 4.43 -8.67
CA SER A 95 -10.87 4.86 -9.40
C SER A 95 -11.75 3.72 -9.93
N ASN A 96 -11.23 2.49 -9.97
CA ASN A 96 -11.98 1.31 -10.40
C ASN A 96 -12.79 0.68 -9.28
N ILE A 97 -12.64 1.15 -8.03
CA ILE A 97 -13.34 0.62 -6.87
C ILE A 97 -14.40 1.64 -6.45
N LYS A 98 -15.66 1.20 -6.47
CA LYS A 98 -16.78 1.94 -5.91
C LYS A 98 -16.90 1.62 -4.42
N THR A 99 -17.04 2.66 -3.62
CA THR A 99 -17.20 2.55 -2.17
C THR A 99 -18.50 3.25 -1.75
N TRP A 100 -19.26 2.63 -0.85
CA TRP A 100 -20.46 3.24 -0.29
C TRP A 100 -20.73 2.69 1.11
N VAL A 101 -21.54 3.42 1.88
CA VAL A 101 -21.99 3.01 3.21
C VAL A 101 -23.27 2.19 3.05
N ALA A 102 -23.31 1.02 3.68
CA ALA A 102 -24.54 0.30 3.96
C ALA A 102 -25.11 0.81 5.28
N THR A 103 -26.40 1.16 5.26
CA THR A 103 -27.13 1.61 6.44
C THR A 103 -27.92 0.46 7.03
N ASP A 104 -27.97 0.41 8.36
CA ASP A 104 -28.87 -0.46 9.10
C ASP A 104 -30.33 -0.07 8.79
N PRO A 105 -31.18 -1.00 8.31
CA PRO A 105 -32.59 -0.73 8.00
C PRO A 105 -33.40 -0.24 9.20
N ASP A 106 -33.05 -0.67 10.42
CA ASP A 106 -33.85 -0.41 11.62
C ASP A 106 -33.51 0.95 12.26
N THR A 107 -32.24 1.34 12.24
CA THR A 107 -31.76 2.59 12.86
C THR A 107 -31.47 3.70 11.86
N GLY A 108 -31.33 3.37 10.57
CA GLY A 108 -30.89 4.30 9.52
C GLY A 108 -29.43 4.75 9.67
N LEU A 109 -28.70 4.20 10.64
CA LEU A 109 -27.30 4.55 10.90
C LEU A 109 -26.37 3.83 9.92
N ALA A 110 -25.20 4.42 9.69
CA ALA A 110 -24.12 3.79 8.95
C ALA A 110 -23.61 2.56 9.71
N ASP A 111 -23.72 1.38 9.12
CA ASP A 111 -23.31 0.12 9.75
C ASP A 111 -21.97 -0.36 9.19
N THR A 112 -21.87 -0.55 7.87
CA THR A 112 -20.63 -1.03 7.24
C THR A 112 -20.28 -0.28 5.96
N LEU A 113 -18.98 -0.09 5.74
CA LEU A 113 -18.47 0.34 4.44
C LEU A 113 -18.37 -0.86 3.50
N LEU A 114 -18.91 -0.72 2.29
CA LEU A 114 -18.88 -1.73 1.24
C LEU A 114 -18.05 -1.27 0.07
N PHE A 115 -17.31 -2.21 -0.51
CA PHE A 115 -16.46 -2.02 -1.68
C PHE A 115 -16.81 -3.00 -2.78
N ARG A 116 -16.81 -2.53 -4.03
CA ARG A 116 -16.98 -3.35 -5.23
C ARG A 116 -16.23 -2.73 -6.39
N ILE A 117 -15.90 -3.51 -7.42
CA ILE A 117 -15.48 -2.93 -8.69
C ILE A 117 -16.60 -2.04 -9.26
N ASP A 118 -16.25 -0.86 -9.75
CA ASP A 118 -17.18 0.04 -10.44
C ASP A 118 -17.71 -0.62 -11.71
N ASP A 119 -19.01 -0.47 -11.96
CA ASP A 119 -19.68 -0.98 -13.17
C ASP A 119 -19.10 -0.36 -14.45
N LYS A 120 -18.56 0.87 -14.38
CA LYS A 120 -17.85 1.51 -15.50
C LYS A 120 -16.49 0.87 -15.77
N ALA A 121 -15.80 0.42 -14.73
CA ALA A 121 -14.48 -0.20 -14.83
C ALA A 121 -14.55 -1.69 -15.17
N TRP A 122 -15.65 -2.34 -14.82
CA TRP A 122 -15.81 -3.79 -14.94
C TRP A 122 -15.55 -4.37 -16.34
N PRO A 123 -16.13 -3.85 -17.44
CA PRO A 123 -15.90 -4.42 -18.77
C PRO A 123 -14.42 -4.44 -19.17
N LYS A 124 -13.65 -3.44 -18.71
CA LYS A 124 -12.22 -3.33 -19.01
C LYS A 124 -11.42 -4.34 -18.19
N LEU A 125 -11.76 -4.49 -16.91
CA LEU A 125 -11.05 -5.38 -15.99
C LEU A 125 -11.34 -6.85 -16.23
N LYS A 126 -12.55 -7.18 -16.68
CA LYS A 126 -12.94 -8.54 -17.05
C LYS A 126 -12.12 -9.10 -18.21
N ASN A 127 -11.76 -8.24 -19.17
CA ASN A 127 -10.98 -8.63 -20.36
C ASN A 127 -9.46 -8.54 -20.17
N SER A 128 -9.00 -8.04 -19.02
CA SER A 128 -7.58 -7.82 -18.73
C SER A 128 -6.92 -8.98 -17.97
N ASN A 129 -7.68 -10.04 -17.66
CA ASN A 129 -7.27 -11.16 -16.83
C ASN A 129 -7.55 -12.47 -17.58
#